data_AF-A0A0K2ZG56-F1
#
_entry.id   AF-A0A0K2ZG56-F1
#
_cell.length_a   1.000
_cell.length_b   1.000
_cell.length_c   1.000
_cell.angle_alpha   90.00
_cell.angle_beta   90.00
_cell.angle_gamma   90.00
#
_symmetry.space_group_name_H-M   'P 1'
#
loop_
_entity.id
_entity.type
_entity.pdbx_description
1 polymer ?
#
loop_
_entity_poly.entity_id
_entity_poly.type
_entity_poly.pdbx_seq_one_letter_code
_entity_poly.pdbx_strand_id
1 'polypeptide(L)'
;MSPRLRSTCLILPLALCLAGAAVAQEAPAAGASAEAVVAPGSGDAWVDRQLLDIDRYAARYPDSFLDEVARYAQLPRGYAEALLRERRWPPRDIYFACFLAKAAGLPYREVVRARASAGPAASWAEVANALQVEPGALPYRALRHAIVASYDHWDRPIVLDALLRRQLGDRAQRDQAAAQ
;
A
#
# COMPACT_ATOMS: atom_id res chain seq x y z
N MET A 1 86.23 4.75 6.37
CA MET A 1 85.68 5.14 7.68
C MET A 1 84.86 6.41 7.48
N SER A 2 83.53 6.31 7.44
CA SER A 2 82.58 7.44 7.44
C SER A 2 82.85 8.34 8.66
N PRO A 3 82.51 9.66 8.71
CA PRO A 3 81.12 10.13 8.57
C PRO A 3 80.87 11.63 8.22
N ARG A 4 79.57 11.99 8.16
CA ARG A 4 78.90 13.26 8.53
C ARG A 4 78.48 14.29 7.45
N LEU A 5 77.14 14.40 7.38
CA LEU A 5 76.28 15.59 7.41
C LEU A 5 76.59 16.80 6.50
N ARG A 6 75.61 17.12 5.65
CA ARG A 6 75.22 18.50 5.32
C ARG A 6 73.69 18.54 5.34
N SER A 7 73.08 18.96 6.45
CA SER A 7 72.59 20.34 6.66
C SER A 7 71.89 20.90 5.43
N THR A 8 70.57 20.74 5.38
CA THR A 8 69.69 21.58 4.55
C THR A 8 68.79 22.37 5.49
N CYS A 9 68.92 23.68 5.38
CA CYS A 9 68.24 24.74 6.10
C CYS A 9 66.99 25.14 5.29
N LEU A 10 65.83 25.32 5.94
CA LEU A 10 64.65 26.12 5.53
C LEU A 10 63.51 25.79 6.52
N ILE A 11 63.20 26.57 7.56
CA ILE A 11 62.55 27.91 7.59
C ILE A 11 61.24 27.94 6.77
N LEU A 12 60.11 27.64 7.42
CA LEU A 12 59.01 28.58 7.78
C LEU A 12 57.65 27.85 7.78
N PRO A 13 56.80 28.02 8.82
CA PRO A 13 55.49 27.39 8.91
C PRO A 13 54.43 28.23 8.20
N LEU A 14 53.58 27.60 7.40
CA LEU A 14 52.37 28.24 6.86
C LEU A 14 51.14 27.47 7.34
N ALA A 15 50.61 27.94 8.47
CA ALA A 15 49.25 27.66 8.88
C ALA A 15 48.30 28.33 7.87
N LEU A 16 47.39 27.56 7.26
CA LEU A 16 46.20 28.14 6.63
C LEU A 16 45.05 27.12 6.58
N CYS A 17 43.98 27.47 7.27
CA CYS A 17 42.58 27.11 7.02
C CYS A 17 42.17 25.63 7.15
N LEU A 18 41.83 25.25 8.40
CA LEU A 18 40.74 24.30 8.64
C LEU A 18 39.46 24.86 8.02
N ALA A 19 39.05 24.34 6.88
CA ALA A 19 37.69 24.50 6.39
C ALA A 19 36.78 23.63 7.27
N GLY A 20 35.96 24.28 8.09
CA GLY A 20 34.92 23.62 8.87
C GLY A 20 33.93 22.93 7.93
N ALA A 21 33.85 21.61 8.00
CA ALA A 21 32.73 20.88 7.46
C ALA A 21 31.50 21.26 8.29
N ALA A 22 30.69 22.18 7.78
CA ALA A 22 29.35 22.42 8.29
C ALA A 22 28.51 21.16 8.02
N VAL A 23 28.47 20.26 9.00
CA VAL A 23 27.52 19.15 9.00
C VAL A 23 26.17 19.76 9.32
N ALA A 24 25.32 19.93 8.32
CA ALA A 24 23.91 20.22 8.52
C ALA A 24 23.29 19.00 9.23
N GLN A 25 23.15 19.07 10.56
CA GLN A 25 22.36 18.12 11.32
C GLN A 25 20.88 18.42 11.02
N GLU A 26 20.29 17.62 10.15
CA GLU A 26 18.84 17.52 10.02
C GLU A 26 18.29 17.00 11.35
N ALA A 27 17.70 17.91 12.12
CA ALA A 27 17.05 17.57 13.37
C ALA A 27 15.91 16.57 13.07
N PRO A 28 15.82 15.42 13.76
CA PRO A 28 14.66 14.57 13.62
C PRO A 28 13.45 15.36 14.12
N ALA A 29 12.48 15.57 13.24
CA ALA A 29 11.19 16.13 13.62
C ALA A 29 10.57 15.23 14.69
N ALA A 30 10.64 15.66 15.95
CA ALA A 30 9.89 15.06 17.04
C ALA A 30 8.40 15.32 16.77
N GLY A 31 7.62 14.26 16.56
CA GLY A 31 6.17 14.36 16.49
C GLY A 31 5.50 13.64 15.33
N ALA A 32 5.83 12.37 15.11
CA ALA A 32 4.84 11.42 14.61
C ALA A 32 5.01 10.15 15.42
N SER A 33 4.15 9.94 16.41
CA SER A 33 3.91 8.59 16.92
C SER A 33 3.62 7.76 15.68
N ALA A 34 4.52 6.85 15.31
CA ALA A 34 4.23 5.85 14.31
C ALA A 34 3.12 4.99 14.90
N GLU A 35 1.87 5.41 14.70
CA GLU A 35 0.70 4.59 14.95
C GLU A 35 0.99 3.31 14.18
N ALA A 36 1.19 2.21 14.91
CA ALA A 36 1.49 0.93 14.29
C ALA A 36 0.34 0.66 13.32
N VAL A 37 0.64 0.65 12.01
CA VAL A 37 -0.38 0.42 10.99
C VAL A 37 -0.92 -0.98 11.24
N VAL A 38 -2.12 -1.05 11.81
CA VAL A 38 -2.79 -2.31 12.11
C VAL A 38 -2.95 -3.06 10.79
N ALA A 39 -2.41 -4.27 10.74
CA ALA A 39 -2.51 -5.11 9.55
C ALA A 39 -3.99 -5.36 9.22
N PRO A 40 -4.39 -5.37 7.93
CA PRO A 40 -5.79 -5.59 7.56
C PRO A 40 -6.34 -6.94 8.03
N GLY A 41 -5.48 -7.97 8.05
CA GLY A 41 -5.82 -9.30 8.57
C GLY A 41 -6.88 -9.99 7.73
N SER A 42 -6.77 -9.97 6.40
CA SER A 42 -7.71 -10.63 5.49
C SER A 42 -7.60 -12.16 5.48
N GLY A 43 -6.58 -12.73 6.12
CA GLY A 43 -6.26 -14.16 6.03
C GLY A 43 -5.44 -14.51 4.78
N ASP A 44 -5.12 -13.55 3.92
CA ASP A 44 -4.21 -13.69 2.78
C ASP A 44 -3.12 -12.60 2.83
N ALA A 45 -1.89 -13.00 3.13
CA ALA A 45 -0.76 -12.08 3.26
C ALA A 45 -0.43 -11.31 1.97
N TRP A 46 -0.73 -11.89 0.80
CA TRP A 46 -0.55 -11.18 -0.47
C TRP A 46 -1.57 -10.06 -0.60
N VAL A 47 -2.83 -10.31 -0.23
CA VAL A 47 -3.92 -9.31 -0.20
C VAL A 47 -3.61 -8.22 0.82
N ASP A 48 -3.22 -8.58 2.05
CA ASP A 48 -2.91 -7.62 3.11
C ASP A 48 -1.83 -6.61 2.69
N ARG A 49 -0.79 -7.08 2.00
CA ARG A 49 0.22 -6.19 1.44
C ARG A 49 -0.34 -5.23 0.39
N GLN A 50 -1.23 -5.69 -0.48
CA GLN A 50 -1.81 -4.82 -1.50
C GLN A 50 -2.77 -3.81 -0.87
N LEU A 51 -3.50 -4.17 0.17
CA LEU A 51 -4.39 -3.27 0.91
C LEU A 51 -3.62 -2.10 1.55
N LEU A 52 -2.49 -2.39 2.19
CA LEU A 52 -1.61 -1.34 2.73
C LEU A 52 -1.07 -0.41 1.65
N ASP A 53 -0.88 -0.93 0.45
CA ASP A 53 -0.43 -0.14 -0.68
C ASP A 53 -1.55 0.67 -1.34
N ILE A 54 -2.77 0.13 -1.38
CA ILE A 54 -4.00 0.84 -1.76
C ILE A 54 -4.23 2.05 -0.86
N ASP A 55 -3.94 1.97 0.45
CA ASP A 55 -3.99 3.15 1.32
C ASP A 55 -3.05 4.25 0.86
N ARG A 56 -1.81 3.91 0.50
CA ARG A 56 -0.82 4.88 -0.02
C ARG A 56 -1.28 5.48 -1.34
N TYR A 57 -1.80 4.65 -2.24
CA TYR A 57 -2.33 5.09 -3.52
C TYR A 57 -3.50 6.05 -3.34
N ALA A 58 -4.50 5.68 -2.53
CA ALA A 58 -5.69 6.49 -2.30
C ALA A 58 -5.37 7.80 -1.54
N ALA A 59 -4.36 7.81 -0.67
CA ALA A 59 -3.89 9.05 -0.04
C ALA A 59 -3.31 10.04 -1.08
N ARG A 60 -2.68 9.52 -2.14
CA ARG A 60 -2.08 10.33 -3.23
C ARG A 60 -3.11 10.70 -4.31
N TYR A 61 -4.04 9.79 -4.62
CA TYR A 61 -4.99 9.89 -5.73
C TYR A 61 -6.42 9.52 -5.27
N PRO A 62 -7.03 10.31 -4.36
CA PRO A 62 -8.31 9.95 -3.74
C PRO A 62 -9.46 9.88 -4.75
N ASP A 63 -9.49 10.74 -5.77
CA ASP A 63 -10.57 10.74 -6.76
C ASP A 63 -10.50 9.52 -7.68
N SER A 64 -9.31 9.14 -8.14
CA SER A 64 -9.08 7.92 -8.92
C SER A 64 -9.45 6.66 -8.13
N PHE A 65 -9.13 6.63 -6.83
CA PHE A 65 -9.55 5.55 -5.94
C PHE A 65 -11.09 5.46 -5.84
N LEU A 66 -11.76 6.59 -5.64
CA LEU A 66 -13.21 6.66 -5.55
C LEU A 66 -13.88 6.27 -6.88
N ASP A 67 -13.27 6.58 -8.02
CA ASP A 67 -13.74 6.15 -9.35
C ASP A 67 -13.56 4.65 -9.57
N GLU A 68 -12.47 4.07 -9.07
CA GLU A 68 -12.23 2.62 -9.15
C GLU A 68 -13.33 1.84 -8.44
N VAL A 69 -13.57 2.17 -7.16
CA VAL A 69 -14.58 1.45 -6.36
C VAL A 69 -15.99 1.69 -6.91
N ALA A 70 -16.26 2.87 -7.48
CA ALA A 70 -17.54 3.16 -8.09
C ALA A 70 -17.78 2.40 -9.37
N ARG A 71 -16.79 2.37 -10.26
CA ARG A 71 -16.90 1.72 -11.57
C ARG A 71 -16.86 0.20 -11.44
N TYR A 72 -15.92 -0.33 -10.68
CA TYR A 72 -15.61 -1.76 -10.71
C TYR A 72 -16.17 -2.53 -9.52
N ALA A 73 -16.41 -1.91 -8.36
CA ALA A 73 -17.14 -2.55 -7.26
C ALA A 73 -18.62 -2.17 -7.20
N GLN A 74 -19.09 -1.28 -8.09
CA GLN A 74 -20.46 -0.76 -8.14
C GLN A 74 -20.91 -0.08 -6.83
N LEU A 75 -19.95 0.46 -6.06
CA LEU A 75 -20.24 1.24 -4.85
C LEU A 75 -20.61 2.68 -5.26
N PRO A 76 -21.80 3.21 -4.95
CA PRO A 76 -22.14 4.58 -5.35
C PRO A 76 -21.06 5.58 -4.91
N ARG A 77 -20.54 6.40 -5.83
CA ARG A 77 -19.37 7.27 -5.57
C ARG A 77 -19.57 8.16 -4.34
N GLY A 78 -20.72 8.80 -4.22
CA GLY A 78 -21.03 9.64 -3.05
C GLY A 78 -21.08 8.86 -1.73
N TYR A 79 -21.44 7.57 -1.75
CA TYR A 79 -21.38 6.72 -0.57
C TYR A 79 -19.94 6.33 -0.22
N ALA A 80 -19.10 6.03 -1.22
CA ALA A 80 -17.68 5.80 -1.02
C ALA A 80 -16.97 7.05 -0.46
N GLU A 81 -17.34 8.23 -0.95
CA GLU A 81 -16.83 9.52 -0.48
C GLU A 81 -17.22 9.80 0.97
N ALA A 82 -18.48 9.53 1.36
CA ALA A 82 -18.94 9.64 2.74
C ALA A 82 -18.17 8.68 3.69
N LEU A 83 -17.93 7.43 3.26
CA LEU A 83 -17.10 6.50 4.04
C LEU A 83 -15.68 7.03 4.23
N LEU A 84 -15.05 7.50 3.15
CA LEU A 84 -13.67 7.97 3.16
C LEU A 84 -13.48 9.25 3.97
N ARG A 85 -14.34 10.25 3.76
CA ARG A 85 -14.13 11.61 4.30
C ARG A 85 -14.87 11.84 5.61
N GLU A 86 -16.14 11.45 5.70
CA GLU A 86 -16.97 11.74 6.89
C GLU A 86 -16.79 10.68 7.97
N ARG A 87 -16.76 9.40 7.58
CA ARG A 87 -16.57 8.28 8.51
C ARG A 87 -15.10 7.92 8.72
N ARG A 88 -14.19 8.56 7.97
CA ARG A 88 -12.74 8.37 8.04
C ARG A 88 -12.33 6.90 7.95
N TRP A 89 -13.06 6.11 7.15
CA TRP A 89 -12.67 4.75 6.89
C TRP A 89 -11.34 4.71 6.15
N PRO A 90 -10.43 3.81 6.52
CA PRO A 90 -9.25 3.55 5.72
C PRO A 90 -9.63 3.16 4.28
N PRO A 91 -8.96 3.67 3.24
CA PRO A 91 -9.19 3.27 1.86
C PRO A 91 -9.18 1.76 1.65
N ARG A 92 -8.25 1.05 2.31
CA ARG A 92 -8.19 -0.42 2.32
C ARG A 92 -9.50 -1.08 2.76
N ASP A 93 -10.18 -0.51 3.75
CA ASP A 93 -11.39 -1.10 4.32
C ASP A 93 -12.58 -0.84 3.40
N ILE A 94 -12.63 0.33 2.76
CA ILE A 94 -13.63 0.63 1.72
C ILE A 94 -13.46 -0.32 0.53
N TYR A 95 -12.23 -0.45 0.04
CA TYR A 95 -11.89 -1.32 -1.09
C TYR A 95 -12.24 -2.77 -0.81
N PHE A 96 -11.77 -3.31 0.31
CA PHE A 96 -12.00 -4.71 0.66
C PHE A 96 -13.49 -4.99 0.83
N ALA A 97 -14.22 -4.12 1.53
CA ALA A 97 -15.67 -4.28 1.73
C ALA A 97 -16.42 -4.37 0.40
N CYS A 98 -16.19 -3.43 -0.53
CA CYS A 98 -16.98 -3.37 -1.76
C CYS A 98 -16.60 -4.46 -2.77
N PHE A 99 -15.31 -4.78 -2.91
CA PHE A 99 -14.89 -5.84 -3.82
C PHE A 99 -15.19 -7.24 -3.27
N LEU A 100 -15.11 -7.46 -1.96
CA LEU A 100 -15.57 -8.71 -1.35
C LEU A 100 -17.09 -8.86 -1.53
N ALA A 101 -17.87 -7.80 -1.28
CA ALA A 101 -19.32 -7.82 -1.50
C ALA A 101 -19.66 -8.19 -2.95
N LYS A 102 -19.03 -7.53 -3.93
CA LYS A 102 -19.22 -7.86 -5.35
C LYS A 102 -18.83 -9.32 -5.65
N ALA A 103 -17.68 -9.77 -5.16
CA ALA A 103 -17.19 -11.12 -5.41
C ALA A 103 -18.06 -12.22 -4.77
N ALA A 104 -18.68 -11.91 -3.62
CA ALA A 104 -19.54 -12.83 -2.89
C ALA A 104 -21.03 -12.71 -3.29
N GLY A 105 -21.40 -11.76 -4.15
CA GLY A 105 -22.80 -11.49 -4.49
C GLY A 105 -23.61 -10.91 -3.33
N LEU A 106 -22.95 -10.28 -2.36
CA LEU A 106 -23.57 -9.68 -1.18
C LEU A 106 -23.89 -8.20 -1.41
N PRO A 107 -24.93 -7.64 -0.76
CA PRO A 107 -25.14 -6.21 -0.72
C PRO A 107 -23.94 -5.50 -0.05
N TYR A 108 -23.34 -4.49 -0.71
CA TYR A 108 -22.20 -3.77 -0.13
C TYR A 108 -22.49 -3.15 1.25
N ARG A 109 -23.75 -2.77 1.52
CA ARG A 109 -24.17 -2.23 2.82
C ARG A 109 -24.10 -3.27 3.94
N GLU A 110 -24.30 -4.54 3.62
CA GLU A 110 -24.19 -5.63 4.57
C GLU A 110 -22.74 -5.82 5.02
N VAL A 111 -21.80 -5.86 4.07
CA VAL A 111 -20.37 -6.01 4.36
C VAL A 111 -19.83 -4.78 5.11
N VAL A 112 -20.21 -3.57 4.71
CA VAL A 112 -19.85 -2.33 5.43
C VAL A 112 -20.41 -2.33 6.86
N ARG A 113 -21.65 -2.80 7.06
CA ARG A 113 -22.24 -2.91 8.40
C ARG A 113 -21.49 -3.94 9.24
N ALA A 114 -21.21 -5.12 8.69
CA ALA A 114 -20.47 -6.17 9.39
C ALA A 114 -19.11 -5.67 9.88
N ARG A 115 -18.35 -4.99 9.02
CA ARG A 115 -17.06 -4.37 9.39
C ARG A 115 -17.23 -3.28 10.44
N ALA A 116 -18.22 -2.38 10.31
CA ALA A 116 -18.48 -1.34 11.30
C ALA A 116 -18.82 -1.91 12.68
N SER A 117 -19.57 -3.01 12.72
CA SER A 117 -20.05 -3.65 13.96
C SER A 117 -19.02 -4.58 14.62
N ALA A 118 -18.01 -5.06 13.88
CA ALA A 118 -16.99 -5.95 14.43
C ALA A 118 -16.00 -5.26 15.39
N GLY A 119 -15.95 -3.92 15.35
CA GLY A 119 -15.04 -3.13 16.19
C GLY A 119 -13.65 -2.94 15.57
N PRO A 120 -12.85 -2.00 16.12
CA PRO A 120 -11.61 -1.55 15.49
C PRO A 120 -10.47 -2.59 15.50
N ALA A 121 -10.54 -3.58 16.39
CA ALA A 121 -9.54 -4.64 16.52
C ALA A 121 -9.84 -5.87 15.64
N ALA A 122 -11.04 -5.96 15.07
CA ALA A 122 -11.41 -7.11 14.25
C ALA A 122 -10.60 -7.16 12.95
N SER A 123 -10.17 -8.35 12.60
CA SER A 123 -9.52 -8.66 11.33
C SER A 123 -10.56 -8.79 10.20
N TRP A 124 -10.13 -8.59 8.96
CA TRP A 124 -11.01 -8.84 7.82
C TRP A 124 -11.39 -10.31 7.65
N ALA A 125 -10.56 -11.25 8.08
CA ALA A 125 -10.88 -12.68 8.11
C ALA A 125 -12.05 -12.97 9.05
N GLU A 126 -12.05 -12.41 10.26
CA GLU A 126 -13.17 -12.56 11.21
C GLU A 126 -14.49 -11.99 10.63
N VAL A 127 -14.42 -10.81 10.01
CA VAL A 127 -15.59 -10.20 9.34
C VAL A 127 -16.08 -11.08 8.19
N ALA A 128 -15.17 -11.59 7.36
CA ALA A 128 -15.52 -12.42 6.21
C ALA A 128 -16.13 -13.77 6.63
N ASN A 129 -15.59 -14.40 7.68
CA ASN A 129 -16.14 -15.65 8.24
C ASN A 129 -17.54 -15.42 8.84
N ALA A 130 -17.76 -14.30 9.52
CA ALA A 130 -19.10 -13.94 10.01
C ALA A 130 -20.12 -13.74 8.87
N LEU A 131 -19.66 -13.38 7.68
CA LEU A 131 -20.44 -13.30 6.43
C LEU A 131 -20.46 -14.61 5.65
N GLN A 132 -19.89 -15.69 6.17
CA GLN A 132 -19.75 -17.00 5.52
C GLN A 132 -18.96 -16.95 4.19
N VAL A 133 -18.02 -16.01 4.07
CA VAL A 133 -17.09 -15.87 2.95
C VAL A 133 -15.68 -16.17 3.43
N GLU A 134 -15.37 -17.46 3.55
CA GLU A 134 -14.09 -17.90 4.12
C GLU A 134 -12.88 -17.48 3.24
N PRO A 135 -11.75 -17.07 3.85
CA PRO A 135 -10.47 -16.92 3.15
C PRO A 135 -10.12 -18.18 2.35
N GLY A 136 -9.71 -17.98 1.10
CA GLY A 136 -9.41 -19.07 0.16
C GLY A 136 -10.60 -19.57 -0.67
N ALA A 137 -11.83 -19.15 -0.36
CA ALA A 137 -12.99 -19.43 -1.19
C ALA A 137 -12.95 -18.69 -2.55
N LEU A 138 -13.86 -19.05 -3.46
CA LEU A 138 -13.96 -18.42 -4.78
C LEU A 138 -14.05 -16.88 -4.74
N PRO A 139 -14.80 -16.25 -3.80
CA PRO A 139 -14.81 -14.80 -3.68
C PRO A 139 -13.43 -14.18 -3.40
N TYR A 140 -12.58 -14.83 -2.61
CA TYR A 140 -11.20 -14.35 -2.37
C TYR A 140 -10.34 -14.46 -3.63
N ARG A 141 -10.55 -15.48 -4.46
CA ARG A 141 -9.86 -15.59 -5.76
C ARG A 141 -10.28 -14.44 -6.69
N ALA A 142 -11.57 -14.15 -6.77
CA ALA A 142 -12.11 -13.04 -7.55
C ALA A 142 -11.61 -11.68 -7.02
N LEU A 143 -11.54 -11.51 -5.69
CA LEU A 143 -10.96 -10.33 -5.05
C LEU A 143 -9.48 -10.14 -5.45
N ARG A 144 -8.68 -11.20 -5.46
CA ARG A 144 -7.28 -11.13 -5.90
C ARG A 144 -7.14 -10.72 -7.36
N HIS A 145 -8.03 -11.21 -8.23
CA HIS A 145 -8.07 -10.79 -9.64
C HIS A 145 -8.46 -9.31 -9.76
N ALA A 146 -9.45 -8.87 -8.99
CA ALA A 146 -9.88 -7.47 -8.96
C ALA A 146 -8.78 -6.52 -8.48
N ILE A 147 -7.96 -6.94 -7.51
CA ILE A 147 -6.76 -6.19 -7.09
C ILE A 147 -5.78 -6.04 -8.25
N VAL A 148 -5.49 -7.11 -8.99
CA VAL A 148 -4.59 -7.02 -10.17
C VAL A 148 -5.16 -6.06 -11.22
N ALA A 149 -6.45 -6.18 -11.54
CA ALA A 149 -7.11 -5.30 -12.51
C ALA A 149 -7.05 -3.82 -12.07
N SER A 150 -7.29 -3.52 -10.79
CA SER A 150 -7.19 -2.14 -10.28
C SER A 150 -5.78 -1.58 -10.43
N TYR A 151 -4.76 -2.40 -10.19
CA TYR A 151 -3.37 -1.97 -10.39
C TYR A 151 -3.05 -1.73 -11.86
N ASP A 152 -3.59 -2.53 -12.78
CA ASP A 152 -3.44 -2.29 -14.21
C ASP A 152 -4.14 -0.97 -14.62
N HIS A 153 -5.35 -0.70 -14.14
CA HIS A 153 -6.07 0.56 -14.40
C HIS A 153 -5.35 1.80 -13.88
N TRP A 154 -4.67 1.67 -12.73
CA TRP A 154 -3.89 2.75 -12.13
C TRP A 154 -2.48 2.88 -12.70
N ASP A 155 -2.14 2.04 -13.68
CA ASP A 155 -0.78 1.84 -14.20
C ASP A 155 0.27 1.67 -13.09
N ARG A 156 -0.12 0.91 -12.06
CA ARG A 156 0.64 0.74 -10.85
C ARG A 156 1.38 -0.61 -10.88
N PRO A 157 2.69 -0.65 -10.57
CA PRO A 157 3.41 -1.93 -10.53
C PRO A 157 2.86 -2.85 -9.43
N ILE A 158 2.69 -4.12 -9.78
CA ILE A 158 2.26 -5.18 -8.87
C ILE A 158 3.13 -6.43 -9.03
N VAL A 159 3.52 -7.03 -7.91
CA VAL A 159 4.24 -8.31 -7.90
C VAL A 159 3.24 -9.44 -7.69
N LEU A 160 3.00 -10.21 -8.74
CA LEU A 160 2.14 -11.39 -8.70
C LEU A 160 2.87 -12.56 -8.06
N ASP A 161 2.15 -13.33 -7.23
CA ASP A 161 2.62 -14.64 -6.79
C ASP A 161 2.57 -15.67 -7.93
N ALA A 162 3.10 -16.87 -7.69
CA ALA A 162 3.20 -17.90 -8.73
C ALA A 162 1.83 -18.31 -9.30
N LEU A 163 0.79 -18.34 -8.45
CA LEU A 163 -0.55 -18.73 -8.85
C LEU A 163 -1.21 -17.65 -9.73
N LEU A 164 -1.14 -16.39 -9.32
CA LEU A 164 -1.68 -15.26 -10.10
C LEU A 164 -0.92 -15.08 -11.41
N ARG A 165 0.41 -15.19 -11.41
CA ARG A 165 1.21 -15.11 -12.64
C ARG A 165 0.81 -16.20 -13.64
N ARG A 166 0.55 -17.43 -13.17
CA ARG A 166 0.06 -18.51 -14.04
C ARG A 166 -1.34 -18.25 -14.59
N GLN A 167 -2.21 -17.60 -13.80
CA GLN A 167 -3.62 -17.38 -14.19
C GLN A 167 -3.80 -16.18 -15.10
N LEU A 168 -3.05 -15.10 -14.85
CA LEU A 168 -3.27 -13.80 -15.46
C LEU A 168 -2.14 -13.40 -16.41
N GLY A 169 -1.01 -14.11 -16.41
CA GLY A 169 0.12 -13.76 -17.26
C GLY A 169 0.88 -12.51 -16.79
N ASP A 170 1.74 -11.99 -17.66
CA ASP A 170 2.42 -10.71 -17.47
C ASP A 170 1.54 -9.50 -17.80
N ARG A 171 2.06 -8.28 -17.62
CA ARG A 171 1.28 -7.06 -17.87
C ARG A 171 0.87 -6.92 -19.33
N ALA A 172 1.76 -7.22 -20.28
CA ALA A 172 1.47 -7.10 -21.70
C ALA A 172 0.36 -8.07 -22.13
N GLN A 173 0.35 -9.28 -21.60
CA GLN A 173 -0.71 -10.26 -21.84
C GLN A 173 -2.06 -9.77 -21.29
N ARG A 174 -2.09 -9.15 -20.11
CA ARG A 174 -3.31 -8.57 -19.54
C ARG A 174 -3.83 -7.38 -20.34
N ASP A 175 -2.95 -6.49 -20.78
CA ASP A 175 -3.33 -5.34 -21.61
C ASP A 175 -3.92 -5.80 -22.95
N GLN A 176 -3.33 -6.84 -23.56
CA GLN A 176 -3.87 -7.46 -24.78
C GLN A 176 -5.24 -8.10 -24.56
N ALA A 177 -5.45 -8.75 -23.41
CA ALA A 177 -6.73 -9.36 -23.06
C ALA A 177 -7.82 -8.31 -22.79
N ALA A 178 -7.47 -7.15 -22.23
CA ALA A 178 -8.41 -6.06 -21.95
C ALA A 178 -8.81 -5.26 -23.22
N ALA A 179 -8.05 -5.37 -24.30
CA ALA A 179 -8.31 -4.69 -25.57
C ALA A 179 -9.24 -5.47 -26.52
N GLN A 180 -9.62 -6.70 -26.17
CA GLN A 180 -10.51 -7.57 -26.94
C GLN A 180 -11.97 -7.42 -26.48
#